data_AF-A0A0C2YY47-F1
#
_entry.id   AF-A0A0C2YY47-F1
#
_cell.length_a   1.000
_cell.length_b   1.000
_cell.length_c   1.000
_cell.angle_alpha   90.00
_cell.angle_beta   90.00
_cell.angle_gamma   90.00
#
_symmetry.space_group_name_H-M   'P 1'
#
loop_
_entity.id
_entity.type
_entity.pdbx_description
1 polymer ?
#
loop_
_entity_poly.entity_id
_entity_poly.type
_entity_poly.pdbx_seq_one_letter_code
_entity_poly.pdbx_strand_id
1 'polypeptide(L)'
;MTTVANSSNVTQALKRLVPLIKGTLPPVIKPQCGNLYEVLSRTPTGGIGAEVHQTRWSHKNIVDSYWVVTRSHFKCEGKHGKAWGRLYWKGALVNGREERIPGSLKYTWREGRSKAMTTLAAPRNFPESKATPRN
;
A
#
# COMPACT_ATOMS: atom_id res chain seq x y z
N MET A 1 -30.39 -14.19 14.94
CA MET A 1 -29.41 -15.29 15.08
C MET A 1 -28.25 -14.99 14.14
N THR A 2 -27.13 -14.50 14.67
CA THR A 2 -25.97 -14.04 13.88
C THR A 2 -24.92 -15.15 13.84
N THR A 3 -24.77 -15.81 12.70
CA THR A 3 -23.76 -16.86 12.50
C THR A 3 -22.37 -16.26 12.41
N VAL A 4 -21.59 -16.40 13.49
CA VAL A 4 -20.14 -16.17 13.51
C VAL A 4 -19.46 -17.28 12.70
N ALA A 5 -18.89 -16.92 11.56
CA ALA A 5 -18.17 -17.84 10.70
C ALA A 5 -16.93 -18.41 11.42
N ASN A 6 -16.80 -19.74 11.37
CA ASN A 6 -15.70 -20.52 11.96
C ASN A 6 -14.41 -20.29 11.14
N SER A 7 -13.75 -19.15 11.38
CA SER A 7 -12.62 -18.63 10.59
C SER A 7 -11.36 -19.52 10.59
N SER A 8 -11.22 -20.41 11.59
CA SER A 8 -10.09 -21.32 11.74
C SER A 8 -10.06 -22.41 10.64
N ASN A 9 -11.19 -23.04 10.35
CA ASN A 9 -11.29 -24.13 9.38
C ASN A 9 -11.12 -23.63 7.95
N VAL A 10 -11.69 -22.46 7.62
CA VAL A 10 -11.52 -21.82 6.31
C VAL A 10 -10.04 -21.44 6.09
N THR A 11 -9.37 -20.91 7.12
CA THR A 11 -7.95 -20.57 7.04
C THR A 11 -7.07 -21.80 6.83
N GLN A 12 -7.38 -22.92 7.50
CA GLN A 12 -6.65 -24.19 7.30
C GLN A 12 -6.88 -24.78 5.91
N ALA A 13 -8.11 -24.73 5.39
CA ALA A 13 -8.42 -25.18 4.04
C ALA A 13 -7.69 -24.34 2.98
N LEU A 14 -7.67 -23.01 3.13
CA LEU A 14 -6.95 -22.11 2.22
C LEU A 14 -5.44 -22.37 2.23
N LYS A 15 -4.83 -22.61 3.40
CA LYS A 15 -3.40 -22.96 3.49
C LYS A 15 -3.05 -24.26 2.76
N ARG A 16 -3.99 -25.21 2.67
CA ARG A 16 -3.81 -26.49 1.96
C ARG A 16 -4.04 -26.36 0.46
N LEU A 17 -5.00 -25.52 0.05
CA LEU A 17 -5.43 -25.37 -1.34
C LEU A 17 -4.58 -24.36 -2.14
N VAL A 18 -3.98 -23.37 -1.48
CA VAL A 18 -3.03 -22.47 -2.14
C VAL A 18 -1.67 -23.17 -2.20
N PRO A 19 -1.15 -23.54 -3.38
CA PRO A 19 0.19 -24.08 -3.50
C PRO A 19 1.20 -22.99 -3.10
N LEU A 20 1.59 -23.00 -1.84
CA LEU A 20 2.71 -22.22 -1.32
C LEU A 20 3.99 -22.82 -1.88
N ILE A 21 4.36 -22.42 -3.10
CA ILE A 21 5.65 -22.78 -3.68
C ILE A 21 6.72 -22.24 -2.73
N LYS A 22 7.35 -23.15 -1.95
CA LYS A 22 8.41 -22.85 -0.98
C LYS A 22 8.05 -21.75 0.04
N GLY A 23 6.86 -21.79 0.62
CA GLY A 23 6.44 -20.81 1.64
C GLY A 23 6.30 -19.37 1.14
N THR A 24 6.41 -19.15 -0.18
CA THR A 24 6.24 -17.85 -0.81
C THR A 24 4.87 -17.80 -1.46
N LEU A 25 4.05 -16.82 -1.09
CA LEU A 25 2.78 -16.59 -1.76
C LEU A 25 3.03 -16.34 -3.25
N PRO A 26 2.27 -16.97 -4.16
CA PRO A 26 2.40 -16.71 -5.59
C PRO A 26 2.26 -15.21 -5.86
N PRO A 27 2.95 -14.64 -6.88
CA PRO A 27 3.01 -13.19 -7.12
C PRO A 27 1.64 -12.51 -7.20
N VAL A 28 0.62 -13.27 -7.59
CA VAL A 28 -0.80 -12.87 -7.69
C VAL A 28 -1.42 -12.50 -6.33
N ILE A 29 -0.96 -13.10 -5.23
CA ILE A 29 -1.52 -12.94 -3.89
C ILE A 29 -0.74 -11.89 -3.08
N LYS A 30 0.43 -11.44 -3.56
CA LYS A 30 1.17 -10.35 -2.90
C LYS A 30 0.48 -9.01 -3.18
N PRO A 31 0.33 -8.12 -2.19
CA PRO A 31 -0.16 -6.77 -2.42
C PRO A 31 0.78 -6.04 -3.38
N GLN A 32 0.37 -5.91 -4.65
CA GLN A 32 1.15 -5.23 -5.66
C GLN A 32 0.86 -3.73 -5.61
N CYS A 33 1.90 -2.93 -5.71
CA CYS A 33 1.73 -1.51 -5.97
C CYS A 33 1.23 -1.29 -7.40
N GLY A 34 0.41 -0.27 -7.60
CA GLY A 34 -0.21 0.02 -8.90
C GLY A 34 -0.87 1.37 -8.91
N ASN A 35 -1.75 1.62 -9.87
CA ASN A 35 -2.64 2.78 -9.76
C ASN A 35 -3.65 2.55 -8.62
N LEU A 36 -4.31 3.62 -8.15
CA LEU A 36 -5.23 3.51 -7.02
C LEU A 36 -6.36 2.50 -7.29
N TYR A 37 -6.91 2.49 -8.50
CA TYR A 37 -8.05 1.65 -8.84
C TYR A 37 -7.67 0.17 -8.92
N GLU A 38 -6.50 -0.16 -9.46
CA GLU A 38 -5.95 -1.51 -9.49
C GLU A 38 -5.65 -2.04 -8.10
N VAL A 39 -5.23 -1.16 -7.19
CA VAL A 39 -5.03 -1.55 -5.78
C VAL A 39 -6.37 -1.83 -5.12
N LEU A 40 -7.35 -0.94 -5.29
CA LEU A 40 -8.66 -1.08 -4.66
C LEU A 40 -9.51 -2.20 -5.27
N SER A 41 -9.43 -2.44 -6.58
CA SER A 41 -10.21 -3.47 -7.28
C SER A 41 -9.83 -4.89 -6.89
N ARG A 42 -8.63 -5.08 -6.34
CA ARG A 42 -8.16 -6.37 -5.79
C ARG A 42 -8.73 -6.68 -4.42
N THR A 43 -9.30 -5.70 -3.73
CA THR A 43 -9.90 -5.91 -2.41
C THR A 43 -11.38 -6.29 -2.53
N PRO A 44 -11.88 -7.19 -1.67
CA PRO A 44 -13.22 -7.76 -1.81
C PRO A 44 -14.35 -6.73 -1.63
N THR A 45 -14.09 -5.62 -0.94
CA THR A 45 -15.06 -4.54 -0.70
C THR A 45 -14.92 -3.37 -1.67
N GLY A 46 -14.13 -3.51 -2.74
CA GLY A 46 -13.78 -2.40 -3.61
C GLY A 46 -12.93 -1.32 -2.91
N GLY A 47 -12.32 -1.68 -1.78
CA GLY A 47 -11.40 -0.83 -1.05
C GLY A 47 -12.10 0.08 -0.04
N ILE A 48 -13.42 -0.07 0.17
CA ILE A 48 -14.13 0.67 1.21
C ILE A 48 -13.57 0.25 2.58
N GLY A 49 -13.12 1.24 3.37
CA GLY A 49 -12.45 1.05 4.65
C GLY A 49 -10.94 0.79 4.53
N ALA A 50 -10.40 0.61 3.33
CA ALA A 50 -8.98 0.36 3.14
C ALA A 50 -8.17 1.64 3.37
N GLU A 51 -7.04 1.47 4.06
CA GLU A 51 -6.01 2.49 4.16
C GLU A 51 -5.09 2.37 2.95
N VAL A 52 -4.83 3.47 2.25
CA VAL A 52 -3.92 3.49 1.10
C VAL A 52 -3.03 4.72 1.14
N HIS A 53 -1.79 4.58 0.68
CA HIS A 53 -0.85 5.69 0.62
C HIS A 53 -0.14 5.75 -0.75
N GLN A 54 0.36 6.93 -1.08
CA GLN A 54 1.25 7.09 -2.23
C GLN A 54 2.64 6.61 -1.83
N THR A 55 3.25 5.73 -2.63
CA THR A 55 4.59 5.18 -2.34
C THR A 55 5.66 6.28 -2.25
N ARG A 56 5.45 7.39 -2.97
CA ARG A 56 6.28 8.61 -2.88
C ARG A 56 6.34 9.19 -1.46
N TRP A 57 5.27 9.09 -0.67
CA TRP A 57 5.28 9.61 0.70
C TRP A 57 6.31 8.86 1.55
N SER A 58 6.38 7.54 1.37
CA SER A 58 7.40 6.70 1.99
C SER A 58 8.81 7.07 1.52
N HIS A 59 9.01 7.36 0.22
CA HIS A 59 10.30 7.85 -0.30
C HIS A 59 10.73 9.21 0.27
N LYS A 60 9.75 10.05 0.62
CA LYS A 60 9.99 11.37 1.23
C LYS A 60 10.05 11.31 2.75
N ASN A 61 10.07 10.11 3.35
CA ASN A 61 10.01 9.91 4.80
C ASN A 61 8.82 10.63 5.46
N ILE A 62 7.71 10.78 4.73
CA ILE A 62 6.45 11.25 5.27
C ILE A 62 5.77 10.02 5.84
N VAL A 63 5.82 9.87 7.16
CA VAL A 63 5.29 8.72 7.88
C VAL A 63 3.83 8.98 8.29
N ASP A 64 3.05 7.90 8.36
CA ASP A 64 1.67 7.90 8.87
C ASP A 64 0.72 8.81 8.07
N SER A 65 0.99 9.00 6.78
CA SER A 65 0.08 9.65 5.85
C SER A 65 -0.61 8.62 4.97
N TYR A 66 -1.93 8.66 4.92
CA TYR A 66 -2.76 7.71 4.19
C TYR A 66 -4.15 8.29 3.92
N TRP A 67 -4.82 7.73 2.93
CA TRP A 67 -6.23 7.93 2.70
C TRP A 67 -7.00 6.74 3.25
N VAL A 68 -8.09 6.99 3.96
CA VAL A 68 -9.10 5.98 4.26
C VAL A 68 -10.18 6.09 3.18
N VAL A 69 -10.31 5.06 2.35
CA VAL A 69 -11.26 5.07 1.25
C VAL A 69 -12.67 4.86 1.79
N THR A 70 -13.59 5.75 1.44
CA THR A 70 -15.00 5.68 1.86
C THR A 70 -15.89 5.16 0.75
N ARG A 71 -15.58 5.53 -0.50
CA ARG A 71 -16.36 5.15 -1.68
C ARG A 71 -15.45 4.96 -2.89
N SER A 72 -15.82 4.03 -3.75
CA SER A 72 -15.10 3.72 -4.98
C SER A 72 -16.09 3.43 -6.10
N HIS A 73 -15.80 3.91 -7.29
CA HIS A 73 -16.54 3.59 -8.50
C HIS A 73 -15.56 3.25 -9.60
N PHE A 74 -15.53 1.97 -9.97
CA PHE A 74 -14.60 1.43 -10.95
C PHE A 74 -15.20 1.43 -12.36
N LYS A 75 -14.32 1.57 -13.35
CA LYS A 75 -14.61 1.41 -14.78
C LYS A 75 -13.47 0.63 -15.43
N CYS A 76 -13.72 0.08 -16.62
CA CYS A 76 -12.72 -0.64 -17.40
C CYS A 76 -11.99 -1.70 -16.55
N GLU A 77 -12.76 -2.59 -15.91
CA GLU A 77 -12.22 -3.69 -15.09
C GLU A 77 -11.33 -3.23 -13.91
N GLY A 78 -11.60 -2.05 -13.36
CA GLY A 78 -10.83 -1.53 -12.22
C GLY A 78 -9.51 -0.87 -12.60
N LYS A 79 -9.23 -0.63 -13.89
CA LYS A 79 -8.09 0.18 -14.33
C LYS A 79 -8.34 1.68 -14.17
N HIS A 80 -9.60 2.09 -14.20
CA HIS A 80 -10.04 3.48 -14.13
C HIS A 80 -11.19 3.64 -13.14
N GLY A 81 -11.50 4.89 -12.77
CA GLY A 81 -12.62 5.13 -11.89
C GLY A 81 -12.64 6.50 -11.24
N LYS A 82 -13.34 6.55 -10.10
CA LYS A 82 -13.32 7.64 -9.13
C LYS A 82 -13.27 7.00 -7.74
N ALA A 83 -12.49 7.57 -6.84
CA ALA A 83 -12.42 7.14 -5.45
C ALA A 83 -12.52 8.37 -4.55
N TRP A 84 -13.18 8.19 -3.42
CA TRP A 84 -13.34 9.17 -2.37
C TRP A 84 -12.83 8.60 -1.05
N GLY A 85 -12.36 9.49 -0.19
CA GLY A 85 -11.85 9.09 1.11
C GLY A 85 -11.57 10.28 2.00
N ARG A 86 -11.04 9.98 3.19
CA ARG A 86 -10.59 10.96 4.16
C ARG A 86 -9.07 10.92 4.24
N LEU A 87 -8.45 12.09 4.18
CA LEU A 87 -7.00 12.21 4.27
C LEU A 87 -6.56 12.24 5.72
N TYR A 88 -5.71 11.30 6.09
CA TYR A 88 -4.88 11.36 7.28
C TYR A 88 -3.48 11.78 6.85
N TRP A 89 -3.00 12.87 7.45
CA TRP A 89 -1.68 13.41 7.19
C TRP A 89 -0.87 13.38 8.47
N LYS A 90 0.22 12.61 8.48
CA LYS A 90 1.06 12.39 9.67
C LYS A 90 0.23 11.99 10.91
N GLY A 91 -0.73 11.09 10.71
CA GLY A 91 -1.64 10.60 11.75
C GLY A 91 -2.83 11.51 12.07
N ALA A 92 -2.87 12.75 11.59
CA ALA A 92 -3.95 13.67 11.84
C ALA A 92 -4.97 13.70 10.70
N LEU A 93 -6.26 13.64 11.04
CA LEU A 93 -7.34 13.81 10.07
C LEU A 93 -7.33 15.26 9.55
N VAL A 94 -7.08 15.44 8.25
CA VAL A 94 -6.99 16.78 7.63
C VAL A 94 -8.39 17.38 7.45
N ASN A 95 -9.32 16.58 6.94
CA ASN A 95 -10.72 16.98 6.77
C ASN A 95 -11.62 15.82 7.18
N GLY A 96 -12.64 16.12 7.99
CA GLY A 96 -13.66 15.14 8.37
C GLY A 96 -14.62 14.77 7.25
N ARG A 97 -14.69 15.59 6.19
CA ARG A 97 -15.51 15.32 5.00
C ARG A 97 -14.78 14.37 4.08
N GLU A 98 -15.54 13.49 3.43
CA GLU A 98 -14.99 12.70 2.34
C GLU A 98 -14.72 13.59 1.12
N GLU A 99 -13.53 13.42 0.54
CA GLU A 99 -13.09 14.16 -0.63
C GLU A 99 -12.66 13.20 -1.73
N ARG A 100 -12.67 13.68 -2.97
CA ARG A 100 -12.16 12.89 -4.09
C ARG A 100 -10.65 12.75 -3.96
N ILE A 101 -10.15 11.52 -3.99
CA ILE A 101 -8.72 11.24 -3.89
C ILE A 101 -8.03 11.75 -5.17
N PRO A 102 -7.08 12.68 -5.09
CA PRO A 102 -6.40 13.22 -6.25
C PRO A 102 -5.25 12.30 -6.69
N GLY A 103 -4.89 12.36 -7.98
CA GLY A 103 -3.73 11.63 -8.50
C GLY A 103 -3.87 10.11 -8.53
N SER A 104 -5.11 9.59 -8.53
CA SER A 104 -5.42 8.15 -8.52
C SER A 104 -4.75 7.36 -9.64
N LEU A 105 -4.65 7.94 -10.85
CA LEU A 105 -3.97 7.34 -12.01
C LEU A 105 -2.50 7.75 -12.15
N LYS A 106 -2.12 8.86 -11.50
CA LYS A 106 -0.80 9.48 -11.70
C LYS A 106 0.28 8.81 -10.84
N TYR A 107 -0.07 8.45 -9.62
CA TYR A 107 0.89 7.97 -8.64
C TYR A 107 0.79 6.47 -8.46
N THR A 108 1.88 5.89 -7.95
CA THR A 108 1.91 4.52 -7.48
C THR A 108 1.38 4.45 -6.05
N TRP A 109 0.28 3.74 -5.88
CA TRP A 109 -0.40 3.52 -4.62
C TRP A 109 -0.07 2.15 -4.03
N ARG A 110 -0.17 2.06 -2.71
CA ARG A 110 0.00 0.82 -1.94
C ARG A 110 -0.98 0.84 -0.76
N GLU A 111 -1.44 -0.35 -0.39
CA GLU A 111 -2.25 -0.56 0.81
C GLU A 111 -1.45 -0.27 2.10
N GLY A 112 -2.15 0.16 3.14
CA GLY A 112 -1.63 0.56 4.44
C GLY A 112 -1.16 2.00 4.50
N ARG A 113 -0.43 2.31 5.58
CA ARG A 113 0.08 3.65 5.90
C ARG A 113 1.47 3.87 5.35
N SER A 114 1.80 5.13 5.04
CA SER A 114 3.17 5.46 4.63
C SER A 114 4.15 5.20 5.77
N LYS A 115 5.28 4.57 5.44
CA LYS A 115 6.34 4.26 6.38
C LYS A 115 7.61 4.96 5.91
N ALA A 116 8.45 5.40 6.84
CA ALA A 116 9.78 5.85 6.46
C ALA A 116 10.47 4.71 5.72
N MET A 117 11.06 5.01 4.57
CA MET A 117 11.96 4.05 3.96
C MET A 117 13.16 3.98 4.90
N THR A 118 13.20 2.95 5.74
CA THR A 118 14.34 2.70 6.59
C THR A 118 15.51 2.42 5.67
N THR A 119 16.42 3.39 5.55
CA THR A 119 17.73 3.21 4.91
C THR A 119 18.53 2.21 5.75
N LEU A 120 18.28 0.91 5.56
CA LEU A 120 19.12 -0.16 6.10
C LEU A 120 19.63 -1.02 4.94
N ALA A 121 20.66 -0.47 4.28
CA ALA A 121 21.77 -1.11 3.57
C ALA A 121 22.35 -0.05 2.60
N ALA A 122 23.51 0.57 2.77
CA ALA A 122 24.69 0.34 3.61
C ALA A 122 25.43 1.69 3.80
N PRO A 123 26.32 1.86 4.79
CA PRO A 123 27.38 2.84 4.69
C PRO A 123 28.26 2.42 3.51
N ARG A 124 28.15 3.10 2.37
CA ARG A 124 29.22 3.08 1.37
C ARG A 124 30.40 3.78 2.04
N ASN A 125 31.27 2.98 2.66
CA ASN A 125 32.67 3.33 2.86
C ASN A 125 33.20 3.74 1.48
N PHE A 126 33.17 5.04 1.19
CA PHE A 126 34.11 5.59 0.23
C PHE A 126 35.46 5.47 0.93
N PRO A 127 36.41 4.65 0.46
CA PRO A 127 37.78 4.83 0.90
C PRO A 127 38.15 6.25 0.49
N GLU A 128 38.30 7.10 1.50
CA GLU A 128 38.97 8.39 1.42
C GLU A 128 40.31 8.13 0.74
N SER A 129 40.41 8.49 -0.55
CA SER A 129 41.67 8.45 -1.26
C SER A 129 42.56 9.46 -0.55
N LYS A 130 43.47 8.92 0.28
CA LYS A 130 44.53 9.66 0.93
C LYS A 130 45.15 10.61 -0.09
N ALA A 131 45.21 11.88 0.29
CA ALA A 131 46.06 12.87 -0.35
C ALA A 131 47.46 12.28 -0.57
N THR A 132 47.89 12.20 -1.82
CA THR A 132 49.30 12.01 -2.14
C THR A 132 50.01 13.36 -1.97
N PRO A 133 51.16 13.41 -1.26
CA PRO A 133 51.88 14.66 -1.05
C PRO A 133 52.65 15.07 -2.32
N ARG A 134 52.91 16.39 -2.38
CA ARG A 134 53.81 17.15 -3.27
C ARG A 134 54.96 16.38 -3.93
N ASN A 135 55.26 16.78 -5.17
CA ASN A 135 56.50 17.51 -5.47
C ASN A 135 56.17 18.71 -6.35
#